data_AF-A0A4Z2HLP3-F1
#
_entry.id   AF-A0A4Z2HLP3-F1
#
_cell.length_a   1.000
_cell.length_b   1.000
_cell.length_c   1.000
_cell.angle_alpha   90.00
_cell.angle_beta   90.00
_cell.angle_gamma   90.00
#
_symmetry.space_group_name_H-M   'P 1'
#
loop_
_entity.id
_entity.type
_entity.pdbx_description
1 polymer ?
#
loop_
_entity_poly.entity_id
_entity_poly.type
_entity_poly.pdbx_seq_one_letter_code
_entity_poly.pdbx_strand_id
1 'polypeptide(L)'
;MAVDVDPSSKLKSTREAMARTLLLLLSALCCCLAGNVQLRRTKRGTRFYRDCYVSQCYNGGVCKEAVYTADYICQCPPGFSGAQCEINSNERCFVGRGGGYRGTWSSSRSGAECINWNSTSLRGRKFTARKMDANSLGLGNHNFCRNPDNDSNPWCYIYKNAQIDWQLCSTPKCPQDKNQECVKGSGQSYRGTAAETKSGSRCLPWDSPAVKHKVNTAWKSEALEQGLGSHRFCRNPDGDAGPWCHTYKSMQLTWELCDIQKCCELFHSF
;
A
#
# COMPACT_ATOMS: atom_id res chain seq x y z
N MET A 1 -48.14 55.10 -34.03
CA MET A 1 -48.22 54.71 -32.61
C MET A 1 -46.93 53.98 -32.29
N ALA A 2 -46.01 54.64 -31.59
CA ALA A 2 -44.76 54.03 -31.14
C ALA A 2 -45.08 53.06 -30.01
N VAL A 3 -44.59 51.82 -30.09
CA VAL A 3 -44.71 50.85 -29.00
C VAL A 3 -43.62 51.21 -27.99
N ASP A 4 -44.02 51.76 -26.84
CA ASP A 4 -43.12 52.02 -25.72
C ASP A 4 -42.52 50.69 -25.25
N VAL A 5 -41.23 50.52 -25.49
CA VAL A 5 -40.45 49.40 -24.94
C VAL A 5 -40.23 49.70 -23.46
N ASP A 6 -40.97 49.00 -22.59
CA ASP A 6 -40.87 49.13 -21.14
C ASP A 6 -39.41 48.98 -20.66
N PRO A 7 -38.79 50.04 -20.09
CA PRO A 7 -37.42 50.02 -19.59
C PRO A 7 -37.18 48.95 -18.51
N SER A 8 -38.24 48.54 -17.79
CA SER A 8 -38.21 47.49 -16.76
C SER A 8 -37.81 46.12 -17.33
N SER A 9 -38.24 45.80 -18.55
CA SER A 9 -37.95 44.52 -19.21
C SER A 9 -36.47 44.35 -19.54
N LYS A 10 -35.82 45.44 -20.00
CA LYS A 10 -34.37 45.49 -20.25
C LYS A 10 -33.58 45.38 -18.95
N LEU A 11 -34.04 46.02 -17.87
CA LEU A 11 -33.38 45.98 -16.56
C LEU A 11 -33.47 44.60 -15.89
N LYS A 12 -34.56 43.86 -16.11
CA LYS A 12 -34.73 42.48 -15.60
C LYS A 12 -33.86 41.49 -16.38
N SER A 13 -33.82 41.61 -17.70
CA SER A 13 -32.96 40.82 -18.58
C SER A 13 -31.46 41.04 -18.29
N THR A 14 -31.04 42.29 -18.06
CA THR A 14 -29.66 42.59 -17.67
C THR A 14 -29.32 42.08 -16.27
N ARG A 15 -30.25 42.14 -15.31
CA ARG A 15 -30.05 41.54 -13.97
C ARG A 15 -29.90 40.01 -14.02
N GLU A 16 -30.71 39.32 -14.83
CA GLU A 16 -30.59 37.87 -15.02
C GLU A 16 -29.30 37.48 -15.75
N ALA A 17 -28.90 38.25 -16.76
CA ALA A 17 -27.63 38.06 -17.45
C ALA A 17 -26.45 38.29 -16.51
N MET A 18 -26.45 39.37 -15.72
CA MET A 18 -25.42 39.67 -14.72
C MET A 18 -25.37 38.60 -13.62
N ALA A 19 -26.51 38.07 -13.18
CA ALA A 19 -26.56 36.97 -12.21
C ALA A 19 -26.00 35.66 -12.79
N ARG A 20 -26.32 35.32 -14.04
CA ARG A 20 -25.74 34.16 -14.74
C ARG A 20 -24.24 34.31 -14.95
N THR A 21 -23.79 35.48 -15.37
CA THR A 21 -22.36 35.79 -15.55
C THR A 21 -21.63 35.76 -14.21
N LEU A 22 -22.22 36.29 -13.14
CA LEU A 22 -21.67 36.19 -11.79
C LEU A 22 -21.62 34.73 -11.29
N LEU A 23 -22.64 33.92 -11.57
CA LEU A 23 -22.64 32.49 -11.23
C LEU A 23 -21.56 31.72 -11.99
N LEU A 24 -21.41 32.01 -13.28
CA LEU A 24 -20.35 31.44 -14.12
C LEU A 24 -18.97 31.89 -13.65
N LEU A 25 -18.77 33.17 -13.35
CA LEU A 25 -17.53 33.71 -12.79
C LEU A 25 -17.22 33.13 -11.40
N LEU A 26 -18.23 32.95 -10.53
CA LEU A 26 -18.07 32.29 -9.23
C LEU A 26 -17.73 30.81 -9.39
N SER A 27 -18.33 30.11 -10.35
CA SER A 27 -17.99 28.73 -10.67
C SER A 27 -16.59 28.60 -11.27
N ALA A 28 -16.16 29.55 -12.10
CA ALA A 28 -14.82 29.63 -12.66
C ALA A 28 -13.78 30.01 -11.60
N LEU A 29 -14.06 30.97 -10.70
CA LEU A 29 -13.22 31.27 -9.54
C LEU A 29 -13.11 30.04 -8.62
N CYS A 30 -14.20 29.31 -8.41
CA CYS A 30 -14.22 28.06 -7.66
C CYS A 30 -13.33 27.01 -8.35
N CYS A 31 -13.42 26.84 -9.67
CA CYS A 31 -12.54 25.95 -10.44
C CYS A 31 -11.06 26.39 -10.42
N CYS A 32 -10.78 27.69 -10.48
CA CYS A 32 -9.41 28.24 -10.46
C CYS A 32 -8.77 28.16 -9.07
N LEU A 33 -9.55 28.21 -7.98
CA LEU A 33 -9.07 27.98 -6.62
C LEU A 33 -9.05 26.49 -6.24
N ALA A 34 -9.78 25.64 -6.95
CA ALA A 34 -9.92 24.20 -6.69
C ALA A 34 -8.91 23.33 -7.45
N GLY A 35 -7.69 23.81 -7.67
CA GLY A 35 -6.66 23.13 -8.48
C GLY A 35 -6.38 21.67 -8.13
N ASN A 36 -6.78 21.17 -6.95
CA ASN A 36 -6.67 19.75 -6.59
C ASN A 36 -7.84 19.21 -5.74
N VAL A 37 -8.97 19.93 -5.67
CA VAL A 37 -10.06 19.57 -4.74
C VAL A 37 -11.15 18.76 -5.43
N GLN A 38 -11.23 17.46 -5.13
CA GLN A 38 -12.27 16.55 -5.62
C GLN A 38 -13.48 16.53 -4.67
N LEU A 39 -14.67 16.61 -5.25
CA LEU A 39 -15.94 16.52 -4.52
C LEU A 39 -16.46 15.08 -4.51
N ARG A 40 -16.72 14.49 -3.35
CA ARG A 40 -17.42 13.20 -3.25
C ARG A 40 -18.62 13.29 -2.32
N ARG A 41 -19.78 12.85 -2.80
CA ARG A 41 -20.97 12.62 -1.97
C ARG A 41 -20.78 11.34 -1.16
N THR A 42 -20.85 11.45 0.15
CA THR A 42 -20.81 10.33 1.09
C THR A 42 -22.15 10.22 1.81
N LYS A 43 -22.39 9.12 2.54
CA LYS A 43 -23.59 8.97 3.39
C LYS A 43 -23.71 10.05 4.47
N ARG A 44 -22.61 10.72 4.82
CA ARG A 44 -22.55 11.82 5.82
C ARG A 44 -22.55 13.21 5.18
N GLY A 45 -22.86 13.32 3.88
CA GLY A 45 -22.84 14.57 3.11
C GLY A 45 -21.69 14.67 2.12
N THR A 46 -21.54 15.87 1.54
CA THR A 46 -20.49 16.17 0.55
C THR A 46 -19.16 16.43 1.25
N ARG A 47 -18.12 15.68 0.89
CA ARG A 47 -16.76 15.88 1.43
C ARG A 47 -15.81 16.29 0.30
N PHE A 48 -14.96 17.25 0.63
CA PHE A 48 -13.91 17.76 -0.22
C PHE A 48 -12.62 17.02 0.08
N TYR A 49 -11.93 16.56 -0.96
CA TYR A 49 -10.66 15.86 -0.86
C TYR A 49 -9.59 16.56 -1.67
N ARG A 50 -8.35 16.56 -1.20
CA ARG A 50 -7.18 17.01 -1.95
C ARG A 50 -6.13 15.93 -2.00
N ASP A 51 -5.04 16.13 -2.75
CA ASP A 51 -3.91 15.21 -2.72
C ASP A 51 -3.25 15.18 -1.35
N CYS A 52 -2.88 13.98 -0.91
CA CYS A 52 -2.18 13.79 0.34
C CYS A 52 -0.77 14.42 0.27
N TYR A 53 -0.38 15.13 1.33
CA TYR A 53 1.00 15.62 1.44
C TYR A 53 2.00 14.44 1.54
N VAL A 54 1.64 13.40 2.29
CA VAL A 54 2.34 12.11 2.34
C VAL A 54 1.33 11.01 2.05
N SER A 55 1.55 10.25 0.99
CA SER A 55 0.65 9.15 0.65
C SER A 55 0.71 8.05 1.71
N GLN A 56 -0.43 7.44 1.98
CA GLN A 56 -0.57 6.25 2.83
C GLN A 56 -1.04 5.04 2.00
N CYS A 57 -0.96 5.14 0.68
CA CYS A 57 -1.41 4.13 -0.26
C CYS A 57 -0.21 3.39 -0.85
N TYR A 58 -0.26 2.07 -0.82
CA TYR A 58 0.70 1.18 -1.46
C TYR A 58 0.44 1.04 -2.95
N ASN A 59 1.40 0.40 -3.62
CA ASN A 59 1.23 -0.20 -4.94
C ASN A 59 0.72 0.79 -6.00
N GLY A 60 1.20 2.05 -5.96
CA GLY A 60 0.80 3.10 -6.89
C GLY A 60 -0.60 3.67 -6.67
N GLY A 61 -1.22 3.41 -5.51
CA GLY A 61 -2.53 3.96 -5.16
C GLY A 61 -2.53 5.48 -5.06
N VAL A 62 -3.59 6.11 -5.58
CA VAL A 62 -3.75 7.57 -5.51
C VAL A 62 -4.36 7.94 -4.15
N CYS A 63 -3.61 8.69 -3.35
CA CYS A 63 -4.03 9.13 -2.03
C CYS A 63 -4.78 10.46 -2.09
N LYS A 64 -5.97 10.48 -1.51
CA LYS A 64 -6.78 11.69 -1.34
C LYS A 64 -7.14 11.89 0.13
N GLU A 65 -6.78 13.03 0.72
CA GLU A 65 -7.08 13.39 2.10
C GLU A 65 -8.27 14.35 2.20
N ALA A 66 -9.11 14.18 3.21
CA ALA A 66 -10.24 15.07 3.45
C ALA A 66 -9.74 16.46 3.90
N VAL A 67 -10.35 17.53 3.39
CA VAL A 67 -9.90 18.90 3.68
C VAL A 67 -10.08 19.28 5.17
N TYR A 68 -11.13 18.78 5.81
CA TYR A 68 -11.53 19.18 7.17
C TYR A 68 -11.26 18.13 8.25
N THR A 69 -10.70 16.97 7.90
CA THR A 69 -10.43 15.89 8.85
C THR A 69 -9.18 15.13 8.43
N ALA A 70 -8.51 14.44 9.35
CA ALA A 70 -7.35 13.59 9.05
C ALA A 70 -7.71 12.26 8.32
N ASP A 71 -8.88 12.19 7.69
CA ASP A 71 -9.32 11.00 6.98
C ASP A 71 -8.70 11.00 5.58
N TYR A 72 -8.33 9.83 5.07
CA TYR A 72 -7.89 9.68 3.70
C TYR A 72 -8.58 8.49 3.03
N ILE A 73 -8.51 8.47 1.71
CA ILE A 73 -8.95 7.35 0.88
C ILE A 73 -7.87 7.02 -0.14
N CYS A 74 -7.62 5.73 -0.32
CA CYS A 74 -6.79 5.22 -1.39
C CYS A 74 -7.66 4.77 -2.56
N GLN A 75 -7.37 5.29 -3.75
CA GLN A 75 -7.92 4.77 -4.99
C GLN A 75 -6.93 3.73 -5.53
N CYS A 76 -7.29 2.46 -5.41
CA CYS A 76 -6.39 1.37 -5.75
C CYS A 76 -6.37 1.07 -7.25
N PRO A 77 -5.18 0.81 -7.82
CA PRO A 77 -5.08 0.35 -9.20
C PRO A 77 -5.67 -1.06 -9.35
N PRO A 78 -5.99 -1.48 -10.59
CA PRO A 78 -6.49 -2.82 -10.86
C PRO A 78 -5.57 -3.92 -10.28
N GLY A 79 -6.18 -4.94 -9.69
CA GLY A 79 -5.45 -6.02 -9.01
C GLY A 79 -5.08 -5.73 -7.56
N PHE A 80 -5.23 -4.49 -7.08
CA PHE A 80 -4.99 -4.13 -5.69
C PHE A 80 -6.27 -3.76 -4.94
N SER A 81 -6.30 -4.03 -3.64
CA SER A 81 -7.44 -3.72 -2.77
C SER A 81 -7.00 -3.51 -1.31
N GLY A 82 -7.94 -3.19 -0.43
CA GLY A 82 -7.67 -2.84 0.97
C GLY A 82 -7.76 -1.35 1.24
N ALA A 83 -7.59 -0.96 2.50
CA ALA A 83 -7.72 0.44 2.91
C ALA A 83 -6.55 1.29 2.39
N GLN A 84 -5.39 0.66 2.21
CA GLN A 84 -4.14 1.25 1.74
C GLN A 84 -3.69 0.62 0.41
N CYS A 85 -4.52 -0.13 -0.29
CA CYS A 85 -4.14 -0.91 -1.48
C CYS A 85 -3.07 -1.98 -1.21
N GLU A 86 -3.03 -2.50 0.02
CA GLU A 86 -2.03 -3.44 0.52
C GLU A 86 -2.24 -4.89 0.06
N ILE A 87 -3.43 -5.25 -0.44
CA ILE A 87 -3.77 -6.60 -0.88
C ILE A 87 -3.54 -6.71 -2.39
N ASN A 88 -2.82 -7.75 -2.83
CA ASN A 88 -2.55 -8.04 -4.24
C ASN A 88 -3.34 -9.27 -4.71
N SER A 89 -4.46 -9.05 -5.39
CA SER A 89 -5.33 -10.13 -5.89
C SER A 89 -4.68 -10.98 -6.98
N ASN A 90 -3.59 -10.51 -7.59
CA ASN A 90 -2.84 -11.23 -8.62
C ASN A 90 -1.74 -12.15 -8.02
N GLU A 91 -1.44 -12.03 -6.73
CA GLU A 91 -0.39 -12.82 -6.07
C GLU A 91 -0.91 -14.22 -5.71
N ARG A 92 -0.64 -15.19 -6.59
CA ARG A 92 -1.13 -16.57 -6.48
C ARG A 92 -0.23 -17.51 -5.68
N CYS A 93 1.01 -17.13 -5.44
CA CYS A 93 2.02 -17.93 -4.75
C CYS A 93 2.88 -17.04 -3.86
N PHE A 94 3.63 -17.62 -2.92
CA PHE A 94 4.55 -16.88 -2.07
C PHE A 94 6.02 -17.24 -2.33
N VAL A 95 6.91 -16.28 -2.09
CA VAL A 95 8.38 -16.44 -2.19
C VAL A 95 9.00 -16.61 -0.80
N GLY A 96 10.08 -17.38 -0.71
CA GLY A 96 10.79 -17.65 0.54
C GLY A 96 9.88 -18.28 1.60
N ARG A 97 9.74 -17.59 2.75
CA ARG A 97 8.83 -17.97 3.85
C ARG A 97 7.46 -17.29 3.75
N GLY A 98 7.25 -16.38 2.80
CA GLY A 98 5.97 -15.69 2.62
C GLY A 98 5.71 -14.54 3.59
N GLY A 99 6.75 -13.97 4.23
CA GLY A 99 6.58 -12.79 5.09
C GLY A 99 6.06 -11.55 4.33
N GLY A 100 6.39 -11.43 3.05
CA GLY A 100 5.89 -10.37 2.16
C GLY A 100 4.63 -10.74 1.38
N TYR A 101 4.07 -11.94 1.57
CA TYR A 101 2.89 -12.37 0.82
C TYR A 101 1.69 -11.48 1.16
N ARG A 102 1.04 -10.91 0.14
CA ARG A 102 -0.14 -10.04 0.25
C ARG A 102 -1.29 -10.50 -0.63
N GLY A 103 -1.25 -11.74 -1.12
CA GLY A 103 -2.35 -12.36 -1.83
C GLY A 103 -3.59 -12.66 -0.98
N THR A 104 -4.57 -13.28 -1.63
CA THR A 104 -5.94 -13.46 -1.10
C THR A 104 -6.28 -14.89 -0.68
N TRP A 105 -5.28 -15.78 -0.61
CA TRP A 105 -5.52 -17.17 -0.19
C TRP A 105 -6.04 -17.24 1.24
N SER A 106 -7.10 -17.99 1.50
CA SER A 106 -7.81 -18.04 2.79
C SER A 106 -8.12 -19.46 3.26
N SER A 107 -7.38 -20.46 2.76
CA SER A 107 -7.57 -21.87 3.10
C SER A 107 -6.31 -22.46 3.75
N SER A 108 -6.53 -23.22 4.83
CA SER A 108 -5.49 -23.98 5.51
C SER A 108 -5.06 -25.22 4.72
N ARG A 109 -4.00 -25.91 5.18
CA ARG A 109 -3.55 -27.19 4.61
C ARG A 109 -4.60 -28.30 4.67
N SER A 110 -5.50 -28.28 5.67
CA SER A 110 -6.61 -29.24 5.74
C SER A 110 -7.85 -28.79 4.97
N GLY A 111 -7.79 -27.66 4.26
CA GLY A 111 -8.94 -27.04 3.59
C GLY A 111 -9.86 -26.26 4.53
N ALA A 112 -9.50 -26.09 5.81
CA ALA A 112 -10.30 -25.28 6.73
C ALA A 112 -10.21 -23.81 6.34
N GLU A 113 -11.35 -23.11 6.43
CA GLU A 113 -11.39 -21.67 6.17
C GLU A 113 -10.69 -20.89 7.30
N CYS A 114 -9.88 -19.93 6.90
CA CYS A 114 -9.19 -19.05 7.83
C CYS A 114 -10.16 -18.12 8.57
N ILE A 115 -9.89 -17.88 9.85
CA ILE A 115 -10.58 -16.89 10.67
C ILE A 115 -10.06 -15.49 10.29
N ASN A 116 -10.98 -14.52 10.18
CA ASN A 116 -10.64 -13.12 9.93
C ASN A 116 -9.74 -12.57 11.07
N TRP A 117 -8.63 -11.93 10.72
CA TRP A 117 -7.65 -11.40 11.70
C TRP A 117 -8.22 -10.32 12.61
N ASN A 118 -9.32 -9.68 12.21
CA ASN A 118 -10.06 -8.70 13.01
C ASN A 118 -11.23 -9.31 13.80
N SER A 119 -11.41 -10.63 13.76
CA SER A 119 -12.46 -11.32 14.52
C SER A 119 -12.29 -11.11 16.02
N THR A 120 -13.39 -10.85 16.71
CA THR A 120 -13.42 -10.74 18.18
C THR A 120 -13.05 -12.06 18.87
N SER A 121 -13.27 -13.20 18.22
CA SER A 121 -12.87 -14.52 18.72
C SER A 121 -11.35 -14.67 18.87
N LEU A 122 -10.56 -13.87 18.14
CA LEU A 122 -9.09 -13.85 18.24
C LEU A 122 -8.57 -12.92 19.35
N ARG A 123 -9.44 -12.34 20.18
CA ARG A 123 -9.02 -11.49 21.31
C ARG A 123 -8.07 -12.28 22.22
N GLY A 124 -6.91 -11.69 22.53
CA GLY A 124 -5.86 -12.33 23.33
C GLY A 124 -4.85 -13.16 22.53
N ARG A 125 -5.07 -13.39 21.23
CA ARG A 125 -4.05 -14.02 20.36
C ARG A 125 -2.96 -13.04 19.97
N LYS A 126 -1.74 -13.56 19.75
CA LYS A 126 -0.52 -12.77 19.50
C LYS A 126 -0.57 -11.96 18.19
N PHE A 127 -1.16 -12.53 17.14
CA PHE A 127 -1.23 -11.94 15.81
C PHE A 127 -2.68 -11.65 15.42
N THR A 128 -3.06 -10.38 15.39
CA THR A 128 -4.41 -9.95 15.03
C THR A 128 -4.35 -8.61 14.31
N ALA A 129 -5.46 -8.20 13.70
CA ALA A 129 -5.60 -6.87 13.11
C ALA A 129 -5.57 -5.72 14.14
N ARG A 130 -5.55 -6.03 15.44
CA ARG A 130 -5.49 -5.03 16.54
C ARG A 130 -4.07 -4.65 16.93
N LYS A 131 -3.04 -5.30 16.37
CA LYS A 131 -1.65 -4.91 16.64
C LYS A 131 -1.35 -3.54 16.04
N MET A 132 -0.46 -2.79 16.68
CA MET A 132 0.03 -1.52 16.17
C MET A 132 0.70 -1.63 14.80
N ASP A 133 1.34 -2.76 14.51
CA ASP A 133 2.06 -3.07 13.28
C ASP A 133 1.29 -4.06 12.38
N ALA A 134 -0.02 -4.22 12.61
CA ALA A 134 -0.86 -5.18 11.88
C ALA A 134 -0.75 -5.00 10.35
N ASN A 135 -0.82 -3.76 9.86
CA ASN A 135 -0.72 -3.47 8.42
C ASN A 135 0.63 -3.90 7.83
N SER A 136 1.74 -3.63 8.52
CA SER A 136 3.08 -4.06 8.09
C SER A 136 3.25 -5.58 8.10
N LEU A 137 2.50 -6.27 8.97
CA LEU A 137 2.41 -7.74 8.99
C LEU A 137 1.38 -8.30 7.99
N GLY A 138 0.64 -7.44 7.28
CA GLY A 138 -0.43 -7.80 6.37
C GLY A 138 -1.69 -8.34 7.06
N LEU A 139 -1.85 -8.09 8.36
CA LEU A 139 -3.02 -8.47 9.16
C LEU A 139 -4.06 -7.36 9.10
N GLY A 140 -5.30 -7.68 8.76
CA GLY A 140 -6.36 -6.68 8.57
C GLY A 140 -7.76 -7.25 8.70
N ASN A 141 -8.76 -6.51 8.23
CA ASN A 141 -10.15 -6.98 8.21
C ASN A 141 -10.41 -7.94 7.03
N HIS A 142 -9.71 -9.08 7.04
CA HIS A 142 -9.81 -10.17 6.08
C HIS A 142 -9.29 -11.45 6.73
N ASN A 143 -9.42 -12.59 6.06
CA ASN A 143 -8.92 -13.89 6.55
C ASN A 143 -7.75 -14.46 5.71
N PHE A 144 -7.12 -13.65 4.88
CA PHE A 144 -6.02 -14.11 4.04
C PHE A 144 -4.80 -14.60 4.83
N CYS A 145 -4.14 -15.64 4.35
CA CYS A 145 -2.94 -16.25 4.91
C CYS A 145 -1.78 -15.26 5.01
N ARG A 146 -1.09 -15.23 6.14
CA ARG A 146 0.05 -14.33 6.40
C ARG A 146 1.13 -15.07 7.19
N ASN A 147 2.35 -14.56 7.18
CA ASN A 147 3.43 -15.07 8.00
C ASN A 147 4.05 -13.95 8.86
N PRO A 148 3.39 -13.57 9.97
CA PRO A 148 3.83 -12.46 10.81
C PRO A 148 4.96 -12.81 11.79
N ASP A 149 5.27 -14.10 11.98
CA ASP A 149 6.24 -14.63 12.96
C ASP A 149 7.46 -15.31 12.35
N ASN A 150 7.61 -15.24 11.02
CA ASN A 150 8.73 -15.84 10.30
C ASN A 150 8.75 -17.39 10.36
N ASP A 151 7.57 -18.01 10.45
CA ASP A 151 7.39 -19.45 10.30
C ASP A 151 7.85 -19.90 8.90
N SER A 152 7.82 -21.20 8.64
CA SER A 152 8.14 -21.83 7.37
C SER A 152 7.35 -21.29 6.17
N ASN A 153 6.06 -20.97 6.33
CA ASN A 153 5.14 -20.56 5.26
C ASN A 153 3.99 -19.70 5.82
N PRO A 154 3.18 -19.04 4.96
CA PRO A 154 1.94 -18.39 5.40
C PRO A 154 1.00 -19.33 6.15
N TRP A 155 0.36 -18.82 7.18
CA TRP A 155 -0.59 -19.53 8.03
C TRP A 155 -1.78 -18.64 8.38
N CYS A 156 -2.79 -19.23 9.01
CA CYS A 156 -3.91 -18.51 9.57
C CYS A 156 -4.49 -19.25 10.78
N TYR A 157 -5.35 -18.56 11.55
CA TYR A 157 -6.15 -19.23 12.59
C TYR A 157 -7.34 -19.96 11.95
N ILE A 158 -7.71 -21.10 12.53
CA ILE A 158 -8.85 -21.93 12.11
C ILE A 158 -9.66 -22.38 13.33
N TYR A 159 -10.90 -22.81 13.09
CA TYR A 159 -11.65 -23.57 14.09
C TYR A 159 -11.36 -25.06 13.92
N LYS A 160 -10.91 -25.70 14.98
CA LYS A 160 -10.65 -27.14 15.07
C LYS A 160 -11.35 -27.68 16.31
N ASN A 161 -12.37 -28.52 16.12
CA ASN A 161 -13.19 -29.08 17.21
C ASN A 161 -13.71 -28.01 18.19
N ALA A 162 -14.32 -26.95 17.64
CA ALA A 162 -14.81 -25.77 18.38
C ALA A 162 -13.76 -24.94 19.15
N GLN A 163 -12.48 -25.25 19.00
CA GLN A 163 -11.37 -24.47 19.55
C GLN A 163 -10.63 -23.72 18.44
N ILE A 164 -10.00 -22.60 18.81
CA ILE A 164 -9.15 -21.86 17.89
C ILE A 164 -7.75 -22.46 17.93
N ASP A 165 -7.32 -22.96 16.79
CA ASP A 165 -5.97 -23.41 16.50
C ASP A 165 -5.38 -22.56 15.36
N TRP A 166 -4.11 -22.75 15.06
CA TRP A 166 -3.49 -22.19 13.87
C TRP A 166 -3.01 -23.30 12.95
N GLN A 167 -2.95 -23.03 11.66
CA GLN A 167 -2.45 -24.01 10.70
C GLN A 167 -1.79 -23.30 9.52
N LEU A 168 -0.72 -23.92 9.01
CA LEU A 168 -0.13 -23.53 7.73
C LEU A 168 -1.18 -23.55 6.62
N CYS A 169 -1.05 -22.62 5.67
CA CYS A 169 -1.94 -22.52 4.53
C CYS A 169 -1.55 -23.45 3.39
N SER A 170 -2.54 -23.73 2.52
CA SER A 170 -2.35 -24.47 1.27
C SER A 170 -1.86 -23.60 0.11
N THR A 171 -1.50 -22.33 0.38
CA THR A 171 -0.87 -21.41 -0.58
C THR A 171 0.31 -22.08 -1.28
N PRO A 172 0.42 -22.04 -2.61
CA PRO A 172 1.57 -22.60 -3.31
C PRO A 172 2.81 -21.70 -3.15
N LYS A 173 3.99 -22.31 -3.10
CA LYS A 173 5.26 -21.58 -3.30
C LYS A 173 5.41 -21.23 -4.77
N CYS A 174 5.94 -20.05 -5.05
CA CYS A 174 6.28 -19.70 -6.42
C CYS A 174 7.37 -20.64 -6.96
N PRO A 175 7.39 -20.93 -8.27
CA PRO A 175 8.48 -21.67 -8.89
C PRO A 175 9.81 -21.04 -8.47
N GLN A 176 10.73 -21.85 -7.96
CA GLN A 176 12.02 -21.35 -7.53
C GLN A 176 12.85 -20.95 -8.75
N ASP A 177 12.87 -19.67 -9.07
CA ASP A 177 13.94 -19.12 -9.90
C ASP A 177 15.17 -18.95 -9.00
N LYS A 178 16.21 -19.75 -9.26
CA LYS A 178 17.51 -19.64 -8.55
C LYS A 178 18.06 -18.21 -8.62
N ASN A 179 17.67 -17.43 -9.62
CA ASN A 179 18.11 -16.05 -9.79
C ASN A 179 17.36 -15.03 -8.92
N GLN A 180 16.29 -15.44 -8.24
CA GLN A 180 15.45 -14.50 -7.48
C GLN A 180 16.07 -14.12 -6.13
N GLU A 181 16.92 -14.98 -5.56
CA GLU A 181 17.61 -14.77 -4.27
C GLU A 181 19.07 -14.32 -4.44
N CYS A 182 19.47 -13.93 -5.65
CA CYS A 182 20.80 -13.39 -5.93
C CYS A 182 20.73 -12.09 -6.74
N VAL A 183 21.83 -11.35 -6.75
CA VAL A 183 21.93 -10.03 -7.40
C VAL A 183 22.55 -10.14 -8.78
N LYS A 184 21.90 -9.50 -9.76
CA LYS A 184 22.47 -9.18 -11.08
C LYS A 184 22.82 -7.69 -11.14
N GLY A 185 23.97 -7.34 -11.72
CA GLY A 185 24.45 -5.95 -11.77
C GLY A 185 24.51 -5.31 -10.38
N SER A 186 23.89 -4.14 -10.22
CA SER A 186 23.75 -3.45 -8.92
C SER A 186 22.51 -3.86 -8.12
N GLY A 187 21.67 -4.77 -8.63
CA GLY A 187 20.52 -5.30 -7.88
C GLY A 187 19.26 -4.43 -7.89
N GLN A 188 19.09 -3.50 -8.83
CA GLN A 188 17.83 -2.76 -9.00
C GLN A 188 16.64 -3.67 -9.31
N SER A 189 16.87 -4.77 -10.03
CA SER A 189 15.88 -5.81 -10.33
C SER A 189 15.75 -6.88 -9.25
N TYR A 190 16.53 -6.80 -8.17
CA TYR A 190 16.49 -7.80 -7.10
C TYR A 190 15.11 -7.80 -6.42
N ARG A 191 14.46 -8.97 -6.36
CA ARG A 191 13.13 -9.17 -5.74
C ARG A 191 13.13 -10.33 -4.73
N GLY A 192 14.31 -10.76 -4.27
CA GLY A 192 14.45 -11.80 -3.26
C GLY A 192 14.03 -11.35 -1.86
N THR A 193 14.26 -12.23 -0.89
CA THR A 193 13.68 -12.13 0.45
C THR A 193 14.70 -11.81 1.56
N ALA A 194 15.97 -11.58 1.22
CA ALA A 194 16.96 -11.06 2.17
C ALA A 194 16.45 -9.81 2.91
N ALA A 195 16.59 -9.80 4.23
CA ALA A 195 15.98 -8.84 5.15
C ALA A 195 16.92 -8.41 6.30
N GLU A 196 18.21 -8.64 6.11
CA GLU A 196 19.27 -8.32 7.06
C GLU A 196 20.39 -7.59 6.31
N THR A 197 20.99 -6.63 6.99
CA THR A 197 22.10 -5.84 6.46
C THR A 197 23.40 -6.64 6.52
N LYS A 198 24.46 -6.12 5.91
CA LYS A 198 25.80 -6.72 5.95
C LYS A 198 26.34 -6.91 7.38
N SER A 199 26.00 -6.01 8.31
CA SER A 199 26.35 -6.15 9.73
C SER A 199 25.45 -7.12 10.51
N GLY A 200 24.45 -7.72 9.88
CA GLY A 200 23.44 -8.57 10.53
C GLY A 200 22.31 -7.79 11.21
N SER A 201 22.22 -6.47 10.99
CA SER A 201 21.12 -5.67 11.52
C SER A 201 19.83 -5.97 10.77
N ARG A 202 18.72 -6.06 11.49
CA ARG A 202 17.40 -6.31 10.88
C ARG A 202 16.94 -5.08 10.08
N CYS A 203 16.44 -5.33 8.88
CA CYS A 203 15.83 -4.28 8.07
C CYS A 203 14.49 -3.81 8.66
N LEU A 204 14.24 -2.50 8.55
CA LEU A 204 12.93 -1.91 8.77
C LEU A 204 12.03 -2.18 7.55
N PRO A 205 10.72 -2.39 7.76
CA PRO A 205 9.74 -2.36 6.68
C PRO A 205 9.77 -1.02 5.93
N TRP A 206 9.59 -1.04 4.60
CA TRP A 206 9.61 0.19 3.79
C TRP A 206 8.41 1.10 4.04
N ASP A 207 7.39 0.58 4.71
CA ASP A 207 6.21 1.28 5.21
C ASP A 207 6.36 1.75 6.67
N SER A 208 7.53 1.56 7.29
CA SER A 208 7.70 1.96 8.69
C SER A 208 7.38 3.46 8.87
N PRO A 209 6.62 3.85 9.90
CA PRO A 209 6.40 5.26 10.22
C PRO A 209 7.70 6.05 10.42
N ALA A 210 8.78 5.37 10.81
CA ALA A 210 10.11 5.98 10.96
C ALA A 210 10.69 6.49 9.63
N VAL A 211 10.34 5.85 8.51
CA VAL A 211 10.89 6.20 7.19
C VAL A 211 9.95 7.07 6.37
N LYS A 212 8.76 7.45 6.86
CA LYS A 212 7.70 8.14 6.10
C LYS A 212 8.14 9.38 5.29
N HIS A 213 9.17 10.08 5.77
CA HIS A 213 9.70 11.31 5.16
C HIS A 213 10.95 11.07 4.30
N LYS A 214 11.37 9.82 4.13
CA LYS A 214 12.49 9.45 3.26
C LYS A 214 12.03 9.38 1.81
N VAL A 215 12.99 9.44 0.89
CA VAL A 215 12.74 9.33 -0.55
C VAL A 215 12.32 7.90 -0.89
N ASN A 216 13.13 6.91 -0.50
CA ASN A 216 12.92 5.49 -0.79
C ASN A 216 12.06 4.83 0.29
N THR A 217 10.74 4.74 0.04
CA THR A 217 9.74 4.18 0.97
C THR A 217 8.58 3.53 0.20
N ALA A 218 7.76 2.73 0.89
CA ALA A 218 6.55 2.12 0.31
C ALA A 218 5.42 3.11 0.00
N TRP A 219 5.57 4.37 0.43
CA TRP A 219 4.56 5.42 0.34
C TRP A 219 4.68 6.27 -0.93
N LYS A 220 5.66 5.98 -1.80
CA LYS A 220 5.84 6.68 -3.07
C LYS A 220 5.04 6.02 -4.18
N SER A 221 4.67 6.79 -5.20
CA SER A 221 3.98 6.28 -6.39
C SER A 221 4.82 5.21 -7.11
N GLU A 222 6.14 5.38 -7.14
CA GLU A 222 7.09 4.50 -7.82
C GLU A 222 7.45 3.25 -6.99
N ALA A 223 6.98 3.18 -5.73
CA ALA A 223 7.33 2.11 -4.79
C ALA A 223 7.05 0.71 -5.36
N LEU A 224 5.95 0.56 -6.10
CA LEU A 224 5.57 -0.71 -6.73
C LEU A 224 6.66 -1.21 -7.68
N GLU A 225 7.07 -0.37 -8.62
CA GLU A 225 8.08 -0.71 -9.62
C GLU A 225 9.44 -0.95 -8.98
N GLN A 226 9.75 -0.22 -7.92
CA GLN A 226 10.96 -0.39 -7.11
C GLN A 226 10.91 -1.60 -6.18
N GLY A 227 9.77 -2.30 -6.08
CA GLY A 227 9.57 -3.43 -5.18
C GLY A 227 9.60 -3.06 -3.70
N LEU A 228 9.26 -1.82 -3.35
CA LEU A 228 9.10 -1.32 -1.98
C LEU A 228 7.64 -1.53 -1.54
N GLY A 229 7.45 -2.10 -0.35
CA GLY A 229 6.12 -2.41 0.18
C GLY A 229 6.12 -2.58 1.69
N SER A 230 5.07 -3.17 2.25
CA SER A 230 4.99 -3.41 3.71
C SER A 230 5.97 -4.46 4.25
N HIS A 231 6.77 -5.08 3.38
CA HIS A 231 7.84 -6.00 3.77
C HIS A 231 9.14 -5.25 4.08
N ARG A 232 10.12 -5.98 4.63
CA ARG A 232 11.45 -5.46 4.99
C ARG A 232 12.59 -5.96 4.08
N PHE A 233 12.25 -6.53 2.93
CA PHE A 233 13.25 -7.10 2.03
C PHE A 233 14.14 -6.02 1.44
N CYS A 234 15.43 -6.31 1.29
CA CYS A 234 16.42 -5.42 0.71
C CYS A 234 16.06 -5.08 -0.74
N ARG A 235 16.26 -3.83 -1.14
CA ARG A 235 15.99 -3.32 -2.50
C ARG A 235 17.05 -2.29 -2.87
N ASN A 236 17.18 -2.00 -4.16
CA ASN A 236 18.05 -0.94 -4.66
C ASN A 236 17.24 0.04 -5.53
N PRO A 237 16.39 0.89 -4.92
CA PRO A 237 15.51 1.81 -5.65
C PRO A 237 16.24 3.01 -6.29
N ASP A 238 17.43 3.34 -5.81
CA ASP A 238 18.22 4.52 -6.16
C ASP A 238 19.50 4.22 -6.95
N GLY A 239 19.75 2.94 -7.27
CA GLY A 239 20.88 2.54 -8.09
C GLY A 239 22.24 2.59 -7.38
N ASP A 240 22.24 2.47 -6.05
CA ASP A 240 23.46 2.33 -5.23
C ASP A 240 24.26 1.07 -5.62
N ALA A 241 25.40 0.83 -4.98
CA ALA A 241 26.30 -0.29 -5.25
C ALA A 241 25.65 -1.69 -5.08
N GLY A 242 24.54 -1.78 -4.33
CA GLY A 242 23.83 -3.03 -4.10
C GLY A 242 22.48 -2.81 -3.40
N PRO A 243 21.67 -3.88 -3.22
CA PRO A 243 20.47 -3.81 -2.41
C PRO A 243 20.77 -3.43 -0.96
N TRP A 244 19.92 -2.59 -0.39
CA TRP A 244 20.05 -2.06 0.96
C TRP A 244 18.67 -1.96 1.63
N CYS A 245 18.67 -1.59 2.90
CA CYS A 245 17.45 -1.27 3.64
C CYS A 245 17.70 -0.23 4.73
N HIS A 246 16.62 0.39 5.22
CA HIS A 246 16.68 1.23 6.41
C HIS A 246 16.87 0.36 7.66
N THR A 247 17.66 0.82 8.62
CA THR A 247 17.89 0.14 9.90
C THR A 247 18.20 1.14 11.02
N TYR A 248 18.26 0.67 12.26
CA TYR A 248 18.72 1.46 13.39
C TYR A 248 20.14 1.05 13.76
N LYS A 249 21.07 2.01 13.76
CA LYS A 249 22.43 1.82 14.27
C LYS A 249 22.64 2.76 15.45
N SER A 250 22.97 2.21 16.61
CA SER A 250 23.12 2.99 17.86
C SER A 250 21.93 3.94 18.12
N MET A 251 20.70 3.41 17.95
CA MET A 251 19.43 4.15 18.08
C MET A 251 19.18 5.28 17.07
N GLN A 252 20.05 5.44 16.06
CA GLN A 252 19.86 6.41 14.99
C GLN A 252 19.35 5.72 13.73
N LEU A 253 18.31 6.31 13.12
CA LEU A 253 17.77 5.84 11.84
C LEU A 253 18.80 6.09 10.75
N THR A 254 19.23 5.01 10.09
CA THR A 254 20.18 5.04 8.99
C THR A 254 19.78 4.00 7.94
N TRP A 255 20.64 3.76 6.97
CA TRP A 255 20.55 2.68 6.02
C TRP A 255 21.88 1.92 5.96
N GLU A 256 21.83 0.69 5.46
CA GLU A 256 23.03 -0.14 5.25
C GLU A 256 22.80 -1.10 4.08
N LEU A 257 23.86 -1.38 3.32
CA LEU A 257 23.87 -2.41 2.28
C LEU A 257 23.56 -3.79 2.88
N CYS A 258 22.87 -4.61 2.11
CA CYS A 258 22.65 -6.02 2.41
C CYS A 258 23.72 -6.88 1.74
N ASP A 259 24.13 -7.96 2.40
CA ASP A 259 25.07 -8.92 1.83
C ASP A 259 24.31 -10.00 1.04
N ILE A 260 24.19 -9.80 -0.27
CA ILE A 260 23.44 -10.68 -1.16
C ILE A 260 24.37 -11.16 -2.27
N GLN A 261 24.46 -12.49 -2.41
CA GLN A 261 25.35 -13.11 -3.38
C GLN A 261 24.99 -12.73 -4.81
N LYS A 262 26.00 -12.57 -5.67
CA LYS A 262 25.77 -12.37 -7.10
C LYS A 262 25.28 -13.67 -7.73
N CYS A 263 24.41 -13.57 -8.73
CA CYS A 263 23.98 -14.75 -9.46
C CYS A 263 25.18 -15.38 -10.18
N CYS A 264 25.32 -16.69 -10.05
CA CYS A 264 26.27 -17.44 -10.87
C CYS A 264 25.75 -17.40 -12.30
N GLU A 265 26.38 -16.62 -13.17
CA GLU A 265 26.19 -16.79 -14.61
C GLU A 265 26.84 -18.13 -14.96
N LEU A 266 26.01 -19.15 -15.23
CA LEU A 266 26.51 -20.36 -15.86
C LEU A 266 27.12 -19.92 -17.19
N PHE A 267 28.44 -19.89 -17.27
CA PHE A 267 29.15 -19.86 -18.53
C PHE A 267 28.71 -21.10 -19.30
N HIS A 268 27.73 -20.94 -20.20
CA HIS A 268 27.63 -21.85 -21.34
C HIS A 268 28.81 -21.48 -22.24
N SER A 269 29.94 -22.15 -21.98
CA SER A 269 31.05 -22.24 -22.91
C SER A 269 30.51 -22.85 -24.21
N PHE A 270 30.37 -22.03 -25.24
CA PHE A 270 30.32 -22.51 -26.62
C PHE A 270 31.74 -22.55 -27.18
#